data_AF-A0A7G5ZDD8-F1
#
_entry.id   AF-A0A7G5ZDD8-F1
#
_cell.length_a   1.000
_cell.length_b   1.000
_cell.length_c   1.000
_cell.angle_alpha   90.00
_cell.angle_beta   90.00
_cell.angle_gamma   90.00
#
_symmetry.space_group_name_H-M   'P 1'
#
loop_
_entity.id
_entity.type
_entity.pdbx_description
1 polymer ?
#
loop_
_entity_poly.entity_id
_entity_poly.type
_entity_poly.pdbx_seq_one_letter_code
_entity_poly.pdbx_strand_id
1 'polypeptide(L)'
;MTPIHRPFRQLARQRGQALIYGIFILFGALIATFFLFNTGQMSAEKTRLVNTADAVAYSAGVMHARALNFNAYTNRAMLANETTVAQMVSVSSWLRYSNQHMNRINPMLCQYYYAIPLVTATLEYVPLCYALTYKVVAQPVLTAAQNAFNAIGPATVAASELVKKAQQAAQLAAFVALPLSRKEVMEDVANANYKDDGTISVDTLPLTDNWTLFDGGFFIKQRTTAGNERARFRSLELAIVNRDTFVVDRSWTSQSPWPCILLPVGRANHTGSTTLNGYTSWRANDNATFTIRTWKWSLFNSGCKQTFSYTLGTGSQIAATSSSGNYKYSGVPSYFDLSDNALKYGPSNPSAAKKDDPKLQFAIRLTRDKAQQKTSEGRSQIKPSGRLAVYNSNQAGNVMAAVSTSEVFFDRSHAPRADGRRELASLFNPYWQVHLVPNSDAVTAAAIALQGAGP
;
A
#
# COMPACT_ATOMS: atom_id res chain seq x y z
N MET A 1 -77.17 74.46 -42.87
CA MET A 1 -76.51 73.22 -42.43
C MET A 1 -75.57 72.76 -43.54
N THR A 2 -74.28 73.03 -43.40
CA THR A 2 -73.21 72.67 -44.34
C THR A 2 -72.42 71.48 -43.77
N PRO A 3 -72.22 70.37 -44.51
CA PRO A 3 -71.39 69.28 -44.02
C PRO A 3 -69.92 69.56 -44.33
N ILE A 4 -69.08 69.48 -43.30
CA ILE A 4 -67.62 69.59 -43.40
C ILE A 4 -67.07 68.22 -43.79
N HIS A 5 -66.61 68.07 -45.04
CA HIS A 5 -65.81 66.91 -45.45
C HIS A 5 -64.35 67.11 -45.05
N ARG A 6 -63.83 66.27 -44.15
CA ARG A 6 -62.40 66.16 -43.88
C ARG A 6 -61.71 65.43 -45.05
N PRO A 7 -60.61 65.95 -45.62
CA PRO A 7 -59.85 65.19 -46.61
C PRO A 7 -59.06 64.08 -45.93
N PHE A 8 -59.17 62.86 -46.48
CA PHE A 8 -58.30 61.74 -46.11
C PHE A 8 -56.84 62.07 -46.48
N ARG A 9 -55.92 62.00 -45.50
CA ARG A 9 -54.47 62.07 -45.74
C ARG A 9 -54.08 60.96 -46.71
N GLN A 10 -53.59 61.30 -47.90
CA GLN A 10 -52.92 60.35 -48.77
C GLN A 10 -51.70 59.79 -48.03
N LEU A 11 -51.71 58.48 -47.78
CA LEU A 11 -50.54 57.75 -47.31
C LEU A 11 -49.44 57.91 -48.37
N ALA A 12 -48.36 58.60 -48.00
CA ALA A 12 -47.18 58.73 -48.84
C ALA A 12 -46.71 57.32 -49.23
N ARG A 13 -46.72 57.01 -50.53
CA ARG A 13 -46.20 55.77 -51.09
C ARG A 13 -44.71 55.67 -50.73
N GLN A 14 -44.38 54.85 -49.73
CA GLN A 14 -43.01 54.54 -49.37
C GLN A 14 -42.29 53.92 -50.58
N ARG A 15 -41.26 54.60 -51.08
CA ARG A 15 -40.36 54.07 -52.12
C ARG A 15 -39.40 53.08 -51.44
N GLY A 16 -39.40 51.84 -51.92
CA GLY A 16 -38.74 50.66 -51.31
C GLY A 16 -37.20 50.66 -51.24
N GLN A 17 -36.52 51.80 -51.12
CA GLN A 17 -35.06 51.82 -50.97
C GLN A 17 -34.58 51.35 -49.58
N ALA A 18 -35.33 51.63 -48.51
CA ALA A 18 -34.98 51.14 -47.16
C ALA A 18 -35.03 49.61 -47.05
N LEU A 19 -35.86 48.96 -47.88
CA LEU A 19 -36.01 47.50 -47.91
C LEU A 19 -34.73 46.81 -48.40
N ILE A 20 -34.02 47.41 -49.35
CA ILE A 20 -32.77 46.86 -49.89
C ILE A 20 -31.70 46.83 -48.79
N TYR A 21 -31.48 47.94 -48.10
CA TYR A 21 -30.54 48.01 -46.98
C TYR A 21 -30.96 47.10 -45.81
N GLY A 22 -32.27 47.02 -45.52
CA GLY A 22 -32.81 46.12 -44.50
C GLY A 22 -32.50 44.65 -44.80
N ILE A 23 -32.66 44.21 -46.05
CA ILE A 23 -32.33 42.84 -46.49
C ILE A 23 -30.82 42.58 -46.36
N PHE A 24 -29.96 43.52 -46.76
CA PHE A 24 -28.51 43.34 -46.60
C PHE A 24 -28.08 43.21 -45.14
N ILE A 25 -28.63 44.04 -44.25
CA ILE A 25 -28.35 43.96 -42.81
C ILE A 25 -28.87 42.63 -42.23
N LEU A 26 -30.09 42.23 -42.60
CA LEU A 26 -30.70 40.99 -42.10
C LEU A 26 -29.92 39.77 -42.60
N PHE A 27 -29.48 39.78 -43.85
CA PHE A 27 -28.61 38.73 -44.41
C PHE A 27 -27.26 38.66 -43.69
N GLY A 28 -26.63 39.82 -43.43
CA GLY A 28 -25.40 39.89 -42.64
C GLY A 28 -25.59 39.38 -41.21
N ALA A 29 -26.70 39.75 -40.57
CA ALA A 29 -27.04 39.29 -39.22
C ALA A 29 -27.26 37.77 -39.16
N LEU A 30 -27.90 37.18 -40.19
CA LEU A 30 -28.07 35.72 -40.29
C LEU A 30 -26.73 35.01 -40.44
N ILE A 31 -25.83 35.51 -41.30
CA ILE A 31 -24.47 34.94 -41.45
C ILE A 31 -23.70 35.03 -40.14
N ALA A 32 -23.71 36.20 -39.48
CA ALA A 32 -23.02 36.39 -38.21
C ALA A 32 -23.57 35.45 -37.12
N THR A 33 -24.89 35.31 -37.02
CA THR A 33 -25.54 34.41 -36.05
C THR A 33 -25.18 32.96 -36.33
N PHE A 34 -25.14 32.54 -37.58
CA PHE A 34 -24.74 31.18 -37.96
C PHE A 34 -23.27 30.89 -37.65
N PHE A 35 -22.38 31.85 -37.93
CA PHE A 35 -20.97 31.75 -37.58
C PHE A 35 -20.77 31.66 -36.05
N LEU A 36 -21.50 32.48 -35.29
CA LEU A 36 -21.52 32.43 -33.83
C LEU A 36 -22.07 31.10 -33.30
N PHE A 37 -23.13 30.56 -33.93
CA PHE A 37 -23.67 29.25 -33.57
C PHE A 37 -22.62 28.15 -33.72
N ASN A 38 -21.97 28.04 -34.88
CA ASN A 38 -20.96 27.00 -35.10
C ASN A 38 -19.73 27.18 -34.20
N THR A 39 -19.25 28.41 -34.04
CA THR A 39 -18.14 28.72 -33.13
C THR A 39 -18.51 28.37 -31.68
N GLY A 40 -19.74 28.67 -31.27
CA GLY A 40 -20.29 28.32 -29.96
C GLY A 40 -20.37 26.81 -29.75
N GLN A 41 -20.92 26.06 -30.72
CA GLN A 41 -20.99 24.60 -30.66
C GLN A 41 -19.61 23.96 -30.63
N MET A 42 -18.68 24.44 -31.45
CA MET A 42 -17.30 23.95 -31.48
C MET A 42 -16.57 24.25 -30.17
N SER A 43 -16.74 25.43 -29.60
CA SER A 43 -16.15 25.79 -28.30
C SER A 43 -16.73 24.94 -27.18
N ALA A 44 -18.06 24.73 -27.15
CA ALA A 44 -18.72 23.89 -26.17
C ALA A 44 -18.26 22.43 -26.27
N GLU A 45 -18.15 21.90 -27.50
CA GLU A 45 -17.64 20.55 -27.75
C GLU A 45 -16.20 20.41 -27.27
N LYS A 46 -15.34 21.39 -27.54
CA LYS A 46 -13.94 21.41 -27.08
C LYS A 46 -13.86 21.40 -25.56
N THR A 47 -14.61 22.26 -24.87
CA THR A 47 -14.63 22.30 -23.40
C THR A 47 -15.11 20.97 -22.83
N ARG A 48 -16.17 20.37 -23.39
CA ARG A 48 -16.67 19.06 -22.94
C ARG A 48 -15.64 17.95 -23.17
N LEU A 49 -14.99 17.94 -24.33
CA LEU A 49 -13.98 16.92 -24.67
C LEU A 49 -12.77 17.01 -23.73
N VAL A 50 -12.32 18.22 -23.39
CA VAL A 50 -11.25 18.44 -22.40
C VAL A 50 -11.68 17.96 -21.01
N ASN A 51 -12.85 18.38 -20.52
CA ASN A 51 -13.36 17.92 -19.22
C ASN A 51 -13.52 16.39 -19.18
N THR A 52 -13.88 15.77 -20.30
CA THR A 52 -14.00 14.31 -20.41
C THR A 52 -12.62 13.66 -20.37
N ALA A 53 -11.63 14.21 -21.09
CA ALA A 53 -10.25 13.71 -21.04
C ALA A 53 -9.67 13.80 -19.64
N ASP A 54 -9.92 14.90 -18.93
CA ASP A 54 -9.56 15.10 -17.54
C ASP A 54 -10.20 14.06 -16.62
N ALA A 55 -11.51 13.82 -16.77
CA ALA A 55 -12.21 12.81 -15.98
C ALA A 55 -11.68 11.38 -16.24
N VAL A 56 -11.38 11.06 -17.51
CA VAL A 56 -10.83 9.75 -17.92
C VAL A 56 -9.42 9.56 -17.38
N ALA A 57 -8.52 10.54 -17.57
CA ALA A 57 -7.15 10.50 -17.07
C ALA A 57 -7.13 10.40 -15.54
N TYR A 58 -7.90 11.23 -14.85
CA TYR A 58 -8.01 11.20 -13.39
C TYR A 58 -8.50 9.84 -12.90
N SER A 59 -9.53 9.26 -13.53
CA SER A 59 -10.08 7.94 -13.15
C SER A 59 -9.06 6.82 -13.34
N ALA A 60 -8.25 6.87 -14.40
CA ALA A 60 -7.13 5.96 -14.58
C ALA A 60 -6.08 6.10 -13.46
N GLY A 61 -5.71 7.33 -13.09
CA GLY A 61 -4.81 7.60 -11.96
C GLY A 61 -5.40 7.15 -10.61
N VAL A 62 -6.71 7.27 -10.39
CA VAL A 62 -7.40 6.71 -9.20
C VAL A 62 -7.19 5.19 -9.14
N MET A 63 -7.30 4.48 -10.26
CA MET A 63 -7.06 3.03 -10.30
C MET A 63 -5.62 2.67 -9.92
N HIS A 64 -4.63 3.41 -10.41
CA HIS A 64 -3.24 3.25 -9.99
C HIS A 64 -3.04 3.51 -8.49
N ALA A 65 -3.54 4.63 -7.98
CA ALA A 65 -3.44 4.98 -6.56
C ALA A 65 -4.10 3.92 -5.66
N ARG A 66 -5.28 3.42 -6.05
CA ARG A 66 -5.97 2.31 -5.35
C ARG A 66 -5.14 1.03 -5.36
N ALA A 67 -4.52 0.67 -6.49
CA ALA A 67 -3.66 -0.50 -6.56
C ALA A 67 -2.43 -0.38 -5.64
N LEU A 68 -1.78 0.80 -5.58
CA LEU A 68 -0.65 1.05 -4.69
C LEU A 68 -1.07 1.01 -3.21
N ASN A 69 -2.20 1.63 -2.86
CA ASN A 69 -2.73 1.61 -1.50
C ASN A 69 -3.20 0.20 -1.08
N PHE A 70 -3.80 -0.57 -1.99
CA PHE A 70 -4.16 -1.96 -1.76
C PHE A 70 -2.92 -2.81 -1.45
N ASN A 71 -1.83 -2.64 -2.21
CA ASN A 71 -0.56 -3.30 -1.92
C ASN A 71 -0.03 -2.88 -0.55
N ALA A 72 -0.13 -1.60 -0.17
CA ALA A 72 0.28 -1.10 1.14
C ALA A 72 -0.48 -1.74 2.31
N TYR A 73 -1.81 -1.81 2.24
CA TYR A 73 -2.62 -2.48 3.25
C TYR A 73 -2.30 -3.97 3.33
N THR A 74 -2.16 -4.62 2.18
CA THR A 74 -1.89 -6.07 2.11
C THR A 74 -0.51 -6.40 2.67
N ASN A 75 0.51 -5.57 2.41
CA ASN A 75 1.84 -5.72 2.99
C ASN A 75 1.84 -5.59 4.52
N ARG A 76 1.09 -4.63 5.07
CA ARG A 76 0.92 -4.49 6.53
C ARG A 76 0.19 -5.67 7.15
N ALA A 77 -0.83 -6.20 6.46
CA ALA A 77 -1.57 -7.36 6.93
C ALA A 77 -0.71 -8.63 6.91
N MET A 78 0.14 -8.80 5.89
CA MET A 78 1.15 -9.86 5.87
C MET A 78 2.14 -9.73 7.04
N LEU A 79 2.61 -8.52 7.35
CA LEU A 79 3.48 -8.29 8.52
C LEU A 79 2.80 -8.67 9.83
N ALA A 80 1.51 -8.36 10.00
CA ALA A 80 0.76 -8.76 11.18
C ALA A 80 0.67 -10.30 11.33
N ASN A 81 0.47 -11.01 10.21
CA ASN A 81 0.50 -12.48 10.19
C ASN A 81 1.88 -13.03 10.61
N GLU A 82 2.97 -12.44 10.12
CA GLU A 82 4.33 -12.83 10.54
C GLU A 82 4.58 -12.59 12.04
N THR A 83 4.16 -11.43 12.55
CA THR A 83 4.30 -11.13 14.00
C THR A 83 3.51 -12.12 14.87
N THR A 84 2.34 -12.55 14.39
CA THR A 84 1.51 -13.56 15.06
C THR A 84 2.25 -14.89 15.12
N VAL A 85 2.92 -15.32 14.04
CA VAL A 85 3.73 -16.55 14.04
C VAL A 85 4.87 -16.47 15.06
N ALA A 86 5.60 -15.35 15.10
CA ALA A 86 6.68 -15.15 16.07
C ALA A 86 6.18 -15.23 17.52
N GLN A 87 5.05 -14.59 17.82
CA GLN A 87 4.41 -14.65 19.14
C GLN A 87 3.94 -16.06 19.51
N MET A 88 3.33 -16.79 18.57
CA MET A 88 2.86 -18.16 18.81
C MET A 88 4.00 -19.12 19.12
N VAL A 89 5.12 -18.99 18.41
CA VAL A 89 6.34 -19.79 18.66
C VAL A 89 6.95 -19.43 20.02
N SER A 90 6.97 -18.15 20.38
CA SER A 90 7.47 -17.65 21.67
C SER A 90 6.68 -18.22 22.85
N VAL A 91 5.35 -18.08 22.81
CA VAL A 91 4.46 -18.56 23.88
C VAL A 91 4.51 -20.08 24.00
N SER A 92 4.55 -20.81 22.89
CA SER A 92 4.66 -22.28 22.92
C SER A 92 5.94 -22.74 23.62
N SER A 93 7.08 -22.09 23.37
CA SER A 93 8.35 -22.46 23.99
C SER A 93 8.33 -22.11 25.48
N TRP A 94 7.83 -20.93 25.84
CA TRP A 94 7.71 -20.49 27.22
C TRP A 94 6.78 -21.38 28.07
N LEU A 95 5.63 -21.80 27.54
CA LEU A 95 4.70 -22.71 28.24
C LEU A 95 5.34 -24.09 28.48
N ARG A 96 6.05 -24.63 27.48
CA ARG A 96 6.78 -25.91 27.62
C ARG A 96 7.84 -25.83 28.71
N TYR A 97 8.63 -24.75 28.71
CA TYR A 97 9.61 -24.47 29.75
C TYR A 97 8.95 -24.33 31.13
N SER A 98 7.89 -23.55 31.24
CA SER A 98 7.19 -23.29 32.51
C SER A 98 6.62 -24.56 33.12
N ASN A 99 6.02 -25.43 32.30
CA ASN A 99 5.52 -26.73 32.75
C ASN A 99 6.66 -27.65 33.23
N GLN A 100 7.82 -27.64 32.57
CA GLN A 100 8.98 -28.39 33.04
C GLN A 100 9.55 -27.82 34.34
N HIS A 101 9.65 -26.49 34.45
CA HIS A 101 10.14 -25.78 35.65
C HIS A 101 9.38 -26.20 36.90
N MET A 102 8.06 -26.10 36.83
CA MET A 102 7.19 -26.51 37.93
C MET A 102 7.36 -27.99 38.30
N ASN A 103 7.50 -28.89 37.32
CA ASN A 103 7.67 -30.31 37.58
C ASN A 103 9.03 -30.63 38.22
N ARG A 104 10.10 -29.91 37.86
CA ARG A 104 11.47 -30.14 38.31
C ARG A 104 11.89 -29.31 39.51
N ILE A 105 10.98 -28.55 40.12
CA ILE A 105 11.31 -27.69 41.26
C ILE A 105 11.58 -28.45 42.57
N ASN A 106 11.11 -29.70 42.70
CA ASN A 106 11.19 -30.48 43.95
C ASN A 106 12.58 -30.51 44.61
N PRO A 107 13.70 -30.71 43.88
CA PRO A 107 15.04 -30.72 44.48
C PRO A 107 15.46 -29.38 45.11
N MET A 108 14.80 -28.27 44.77
CA MET A 108 15.11 -26.94 45.31
C MET A 108 14.58 -26.73 46.73
N LEU A 109 13.64 -27.57 47.18
CA LEU A 109 13.08 -27.54 48.54
C LEU A 109 12.47 -26.16 48.91
N CYS A 110 11.89 -25.44 47.93
CA CYS A 110 11.53 -24.01 48.08
C CYS A 110 10.55 -23.69 49.22
N GLN A 111 9.83 -24.68 49.75
CA GLN A 111 8.86 -24.50 50.84
C GLN A 111 9.50 -24.51 52.25
N TYR A 112 10.78 -24.90 52.36
CA TYR A 112 11.47 -25.02 53.63
C TYR A 112 12.43 -23.85 53.87
N TYR A 113 12.71 -23.53 55.13
CA TYR A 113 13.65 -22.47 55.51
C TYR A 113 15.10 -22.71 55.01
N TYR A 114 15.43 -23.97 54.68
CA TYR A 114 16.71 -24.39 54.12
C TYR A 114 16.66 -24.62 52.60
N ALA A 115 15.70 -24.01 51.89
CA ALA A 115 15.62 -24.07 50.43
C ALA A 115 16.96 -23.69 49.79
N ILE A 116 17.32 -24.38 48.70
CA ILE A 116 18.59 -24.13 48.00
C ILE A 116 18.75 -22.65 47.60
N PRO A 117 17.73 -21.98 47.03
CA PRO A 117 17.78 -20.54 46.74
C PRO A 117 17.96 -19.63 47.95
N LEU A 118 17.45 -20.01 49.12
CA LEU A 118 17.61 -19.24 50.37
C LEU A 118 19.05 -19.37 50.89
N VAL A 119 19.57 -20.61 50.97
CA VAL A 119 20.93 -20.88 51.46
C VAL A 119 21.99 -20.24 50.56
N THR A 120 21.73 -20.15 49.26
CA THR A 120 22.61 -19.48 48.29
C THR A 120 22.28 -18.01 48.07
N ALA A 121 21.29 -17.44 48.77
CA ALA A 121 20.81 -16.07 48.60
C ALA A 121 20.54 -15.63 47.14
N THR A 122 19.94 -16.48 46.32
CA THR A 122 19.37 -16.07 45.03
C THR A 122 17.97 -15.47 45.26
N LEU A 123 17.94 -14.32 45.96
CA LEU A 123 16.71 -13.77 46.57
C LEU A 123 15.63 -13.41 45.55
N GLU A 124 15.99 -12.94 44.36
CA GLU A 124 15.02 -12.63 43.29
C GLU A 124 14.31 -13.87 42.75
N TYR A 125 14.96 -15.05 42.84
CA TYR A 125 14.37 -16.32 42.42
C TYR A 125 13.51 -16.98 43.52
N VAL A 126 13.69 -16.61 44.79
CA VAL A 126 12.98 -17.22 45.93
C VAL A 126 11.45 -17.12 45.80
N PRO A 127 10.84 -15.95 45.51
CA PRO A 127 9.39 -15.84 45.34
C PRO A 127 8.86 -16.75 44.22
N LEU A 128 9.58 -16.83 43.10
CA LEU A 128 9.23 -17.69 41.97
C LEU A 128 9.33 -19.17 42.36
N CYS A 129 10.44 -19.59 42.97
CA CYS A 129 10.64 -20.96 43.45
C CYS A 129 9.50 -21.37 44.39
N TYR A 130 9.18 -20.53 45.38
CA TYR A 130 8.10 -20.77 46.33
C TYR A 130 6.74 -20.89 45.64
N ALA A 131 6.38 -19.94 44.77
CA ALA A 131 5.13 -19.98 44.01
C ALA A 131 4.99 -21.26 43.19
N LEU A 132 6.07 -21.74 42.57
CA LEU A 132 6.07 -22.97 41.77
C LEU A 132 5.93 -24.26 42.60
N THR A 133 6.09 -24.21 43.93
CA THR A 133 5.83 -25.39 44.79
C THR A 133 4.35 -25.66 45.02
N TYR A 134 3.48 -24.65 44.87
CA TYR A 134 2.02 -24.79 44.97
C TYR A 134 1.41 -25.44 43.73
N LYS A 135 1.84 -26.67 43.45
CA LYS A 135 1.44 -27.45 42.26
C LYS A 135 -0.08 -27.64 42.16
N VAL A 136 -0.77 -27.75 43.29
CA VAL A 136 -2.25 -27.90 43.32
C VAL A 136 -2.94 -26.73 42.61
N VAL A 137 -2.37 -25.54 42.65
CA VAL A 137 -2.92 -24.34 42.01
C VAL A 137 -2.26 -24.08 40.65
N ALA A 138 -0.93 -24.13 40.57
CA ALA A 138 -0.19 -23.75 39.37
C ALA A 138 -0.24 -24.83 38.26
N GLN A 139 -0.25 -26.12 38.62
CA GLN A 139 -0.15 -27.22 37.66
C GLN A 139 -1.39 -27.36 36.78
N PRO A 140 -2.63 -27.35 37.32
CA PRO A 140 -3.83 -27.43 36.49
C PRO A 140 -3.94 -26.25 35.54
N VAL A 141 -3.60 -25.04 36.01
CA VAL A 141 -3.64 -23.81 35.20
C VAL A 141 -2.66 -23.88 34.04
N LEU A 142 -1.39 -24.21 34.30
CA LEU A 142 -0.37 -24.31 33.24
C LEU A 142 -0.65 -25.47 32.27
N THR A 143 -1.19 -26.58 32.77
CA THR A 143 -1.55 -27.74 31.94
C THR A 143 -2.77 -27.41 31.07
N ALA A 144 -3.80 -26.77 31.62
CA ALA A 144 -4.95 -26.29 30.87
C ALA A 144 -4.54 -25.24 29.82
N ALA A 145 -3.69 -24.28 30.19
CA ALA A 145 -3.14 -23.29 29.27
C ALA A 145 -2.33 -23.95 28.15
N GLN A 146 -1.44 -24.90 28.46
CA GLN A 146 -0.67 -25.64 27.46
C GLN A 146 -1.57 -26.47 26.54
N ASN A 147 -2.61 -27.14 27.08
CA ASN A 147 -3.55 -27.93 26.29
C ASN A 147 -4.39 -27.05 25.36
N ALA A 148 -4.91 -25.94 25.88
CA ALA A 148 -5.61 -24.94 25.07
C ALA A 148 -4.68 -24.38 23.98
N PHE A 149 -3.43 -24.04 24.33
CA PHE A 149 -2.44 -23.52 23.39
C PHE A 149 -2.01 -24.55 22.34
N ASN A 150 -1.92 -25.83 22.71
CA ASN A 150 -1.65 -26.90 21.76
C ASN A 150 -2.79 -27.08 20.74
N ALA A 151 -4.03 -26.74 21.11
CA ALA A 151 -5.16 -26.74 20.20
C ALA A 151 -5.19 -25.49 19.29
N ILE A 152 -4.95 -24.29 19.85
CA ILE A 152 -5.09 -23.04 19.09
C ILE A 152 -3.82 -22.61 18.37
N GLY A 153 -2.63 -22.78 18.95
CA GLY A 153 -1.37 -22.28 18.41
C GLY A 153 -1.08 -22.77 16.98
N PRO A 154 -1.09 -24.09 16.72
CA PRO A 154 -0.94 -24.60 15.36
C PRO A 154 -2.02 -24.10 14.39
N ALA A 155 -3.27 -24.00 14.88
CA ALA A 155 -4.41 -23.56 14.06
C ALA A 155 -4.30 -22.07 13.69
N THR A 156 -3.88 -21.20 14.62
CA THR A 156 -3.67 -19.78 14.36
C THR A 156 -2.51 -19.56 13.39
N VAL A 157 -1.40 -20.31 13.53
CA VAL A 157 -0.30 -20.25 12.56
C VAL A 157 -0.77 -20.72 11.19
N ALA A 158 -1.50 -21.84 11.10
CA ALA A 158 -2.06 -22.33 9.84
C ALA A 158 -3.03 -21.33 9.19
N ALA A 159 -3.89 -20.67 9.98
CA ALA A 159 -4.78 -19.62 9.51
C ALA A 159 -4.00 -18.39 9.00
N SER A 160 -2.98 -17.96 9.74
CA SER A 160 -2.10 -16.84 9.34
C SER A 160 -1.39 -17.15 8.02
N GLU A 161 -0.93 -18.39 7.82
CA GLU A 161 -0.33 -18.86 6.57
C GLU A 161 -1.32 -18.89 5.40
N LEU A 162 -2.56 -19.31 5.64
CA LEU A 162 -3.61 -19.31 4.62
C LEU A 162 -3.93 -17.87 4.18
N VAL A 163 -4.12 -16.96 5.14
CA VAL A 163 -4.38 -15.54 4.87
C VAL A 163 -3.20 -14.91 4.14
N LYS A 164 -1.96 -15.18 4.56
CA LYS A 164 -0.76 -14.71 3.88
C LYS A 164 -0.72 -15.15 2.42
N LYS A 165 -0.99 -16.42 2.12
CA LYS A 165 -1.05 -16.91 0.72
C LYS A 165 -2.17 -16.26 -0.09
N ALA A 166 -3.35 -16.11 0.50
CA ALA A 166 -4.47 -15.42 -0.14
C ALA A 166 -4.13 -13.96 -0.46
N GLN A 167 -3.43 -13.27 0.45
CA GLN A 167 -2.93 -11.91 0.26
C GLN A 167 -1.92 -11.81 -0.88
N GLN A 168 -0.96 -12.73 -0.96
CA GLN A 168 0.01 -12.81 -2.06
C GLN A 168 -0.68 -13.02 -3.41
N ALA A 169 -1.66 -13.92 -3.46
CA ALA A 169 -2.45 -14.17 -4.66
C ALA A 169 -3.28 -12.95 -5.05
N ALA A 170 -3.88 -12.24 -4.07
CA ALA A 170 -4.66 -11.04 -4.32
C ALA A 170 -3.80 -9.89 -4.87
N GLN A 171 -2.57 -9.70 -4.38
CA GLN A 171 -1.64 -8.71 -4.96
C GLN A 171 -1.29 -9.04 -6.41
N LEU A 172 -1.00 -10.30 -6.71
CA LEU A 172 -0.71 -10.73 -8.07
C LEU A 172 -1.92 -10.53 -9.00
N ALA A 173 -3.11 -10.92 -8.55
CA ALA A 173 -4.35 -10.73 -9.31
C ALA A 173 -4.62 -9.25 -9.58
N ALA A 174 -4.47 -8.38 -8.57
CA ALA A 174 -4.62 -6.94 -8.73
C ALA A 174 -3.60 -6.36 -9.73
N PHE A 175 -2.35 -6.80 -9.68
CA PHE A 175 -1.31 -6.37 -10.62
C PHE A 175 -1.63 -6.76 -12.07
N VAL A 176 -2.05 -8.02 -12.29
CA VAL A 176 -2.36 -8.55 -13.62
C VAL A 176 -3.64 -7.93 -14.19
N ALA A 177 -4.67 -7.71 -13.37
CA ALA A 177 -5.95 -7.17 -13.81
C ALA A 177 -5.91 -5.66 -14.10
N LEU A 178 -4.98 -4.91 -13.48
CA LEU A 178 -5.00 -3.45 -13.51
C LEU A 178 -5.04 -2.82 -14.91
N PRO A 179 -4.23 -3.26 -15.91
CA PRO A 179 -4.28 -2.65 -17.24
C PRO A 179 -5.66 -2.80 -17.92
N LEU A 180 -6.32 -3.95 -17.74
CA LEU A 180 -7.64 -4.23 -18.30
C LEU A 180 -8.71 -3.40 -17.59
N SER A 181 -8.75 -3.45 -16.24
CA SER A 181 -9.71 -2.68 -15.46
C SER A 181 -9.55 -1.17 -15.65
N ARG A 182 -8.31 -0.68 -15.84
CA ARG A 182 -8.05 0.72 -16.18
C ARG A 182 -8.66 1.08 -17.53
N LYS A 183 -8.50 0.23 -18.56
CA LYS A 183 -9.07 0.46 -19.89
C LYS A 183 -10.60 0.54 -19.84
N GLU A 184 -11.24 -0.42 -19.18
CA GLU A 184 -12.69 -0.45 -19.00
C GLU A 184 -13.22 0.81 -18.31
N VAL A 185 -12.61 1.20 -17.19
CA VAL A 185 -13.00 2.44 -16.47
C VAL A 185 -12.82 3.69 -17.34
N MET A 186 -11.76 3.76 -18.16
CA MET A 186 -11.56 4.89 -19.07
C MET A 186 -12.66 4.98 -20.12
N GLU A 187 -13.03 3.86 -20.74
CA GLU A 187 -14.11 3.79 -21.73
C GLU A 187 -15.47 4.12 -21.11
N ASP A 188 -15.77 3.58 -19.92
CA ASP A 188 -17.00 3.86 -19.18
C ASP A 188 -17.14 5.34 -18.83
N VAL A 189 -16.08 5.95 -18.32
CA VAL A 189 -16.08 7.38 -17.97
C VAL A 189 -16.23 8.25 -19.22
N ALA A 190 -15.57 7.90 -20.33
CA ALA A 190 -15.72 8.62 -21.59
C ALA A 190 -17.17 8.55 -22.11
N ASN A 191 -17.74 7.34 -22.15
CA ASN A 191 -19.10 7.10 -22.62
C ASN A 191 -20.15 7.75 -21.71
N ALA A 192 -19.96 7.73 -20.39
CA ALA A 192 -20.84 8.38 -19.44
C ALA A 192 -20.90 9.90 -19.66
N ASN A 193 -19.76 10.53 -19.95
CA ASN A 193 -19.70 11.97 -20.24
C ASN A 193 -20.35 12.35 -21.58
N TYR A 194 -20.48 11.40 -22.53
CA TYR A 194 -21.10 11.58 -23.84
C TYR A 194 -22.43 10.84 -24.01
N LYS A 195 -23.05 10.44 -22.89
CA LYS A 195 -24.34 9.75 -22.91
C LYS A 195 -25.37 10.56 -23.72
N ASP A 196 -26.09 9.86 -24.60
CA ASP A 196 -27.10 10.41 -25.52
C ASP A 196 -26.56 11.44 -26.52
N ASP A 197 -25.23 11.57 -26.63
CA ASP A 197 -24.57 12.53 -27.49
C ASP A 197 -23.54 11.85 -28.40
N GLY A 198 -23.87 10.69 -28.97
CA GLY A 198 -23.02 9.99 -29.93
C GLY A 198 -21.78 9.33 -29.33
N THR A 199 -20.82 8.99 -30.18
CA THR A 199 -19.67 8.16 -29.81
C THR A 199 -18.41 8.97 -29.54
N ILE A 200 -17.63 8.55 -28.56
CA ILE A 200 -16.30 9.07 -28.25
C ILE A 200 -15.31 7.91 -28.26
N SER A 201 -14.09 8.17 -28.70
CA SER A 201 -13.03 7.16 -28.70
C SER A 201 -11.94 7.54 -27.70
N VAL A 202 -11.58 6.58 -26.85
CA VAL A 202 -10.38 6.65 -26.02
C VAL A 202 -9.29 5.89 -26.74
N ASP A 203 -8.13 6.50 -26.95
CA ASP A 203 -7.02 5.81 -27.58
C ASP A 203 -6.60 4.60 -26.74
N THR A 204 -6.43 3.44 -27.40
CA THR A 204 -6.10 2.18 -26.72
C THR A 204 -4.72 2.19 -26.10
N LEU A 205 -3.78 2.91 -26.73
CA LEU A 205 -2.42 3.10 -26.24
C LEU A 205 -2.31 4.48 -25.58
N PRO A 206 -1.94 4.55 -24.29
CA PRO A 206 -1.71 5.83 -23.64
C PRO A 206 -0.46 6.52 -24.22
N LEU A 207 -0.46 7.85 -24.18
CA LEU A 207 0.70 8.66 -24.58
C LEU A 207 1.84 8.56 -23.56
N THR A 208 1.52 8.26 -22.30
CA THR A 208 2.49 8.02 -21.22
C THR A 208 1.89 7.01 -20.26
N ASP A 209 2.68 5.99 -19.89
CA ASP A 209 2.29 4.99 -18.91
C ASP A 209 3.46 4.63 -17.98
N ASN A 210 3.68 5.47 -16.97
CA ASN A 210 4.71 5.21 -15.96
C ASN A 210 4.39 4.00 -15.08
N TRP A 211 3.24 3.33 -15.21
CA TRP A 211 3.04 2.05 -14.54
C TRP A 211 3.96 0.96 -15.11
N THR A 212 4.08 0.93 -16.44
CA THR A 212 4.84 -0.07 -17.19
C THR A 212 6.23 0.42 -17.59
N LEU A 213 6.39 1.74 -17.77
CA LEU A 213 7.61 2.38 -18.28
C LEU A 213 8.10 3.53 -17.36
N PHE A 214 8.33 3.22 -16.09
CA PHE A 214 9.03 4.08 -15.13
C PHE A 214 10.55 3.86 -15.15
N ASP A 215 11.32 4.86 -15.61
CA ASP A 215 12.79 4.77 -15.69
C ASP A 215 13.28 3.48 -16.37
N GLY A 216 12.57 3.02 -17.40
CA GLY A 216 12.90 1.80 -18.16
C GLY A 216 12.33 0.48 -17.64
N GLY A 217 11.39 0.50 -16.67
CA GLY A 217 10.70 -0.72 -16.23
C GLY A 217 9.40 -0.44 -15.46
N PHE A 218 8.81 -1.45 -14.83
CA PHE A 218 7.59 -1.27 -14.05
C PHE A 218 7.80 -0.38 -12.82
N PHE A 219 6.76 0.36 -12.42
CA PHE A 219 6.76 1.18 -11.20
C PHE A 219 6.87 0.34 -9.93
N ILE A 220 6.23 -0.84 -9.93
CA ILE A 220 6.28 -1.80 -8.83
C ILE A 220 6.93 -3.10 -9.29
N LYS A 221 7.52 -3.83 -8.34
CA LYS A 221 8.20 -5.11 -8.56
C LYS A 221 7.73 -6.13 -7.53
N GLN A 222 7.42 -7.34 -7.98
CA GLN A 222 7.24 -8.46 -7.08
C GLN A 222 8.60 -8.89 -6.51
N ARG A 223 8.74 -8.85 -5.19
CA ARG A 223 9.91 -9.31 -4.45
C ARG A 223 9.74 -10.80 -4.18
N THR A 224 10.54 -11.62 -4.86
CA THR A 224 10.39 -13.08 -4.84
C THR A 224 11.21 -13.74 -3.74
N THR A 225 11.16 -15.06 -3.65
CA THR A 225 12.03 -15.83 -2.75
C THR A 225 13.47 -15.92 -3.24
N ALA A 226 13.78 -15.45 -4.45
CA ALA A 226 15.11 -15.48 -5.02
C ALA A 226 16.03 -14.45 -4.34
N GLY A 227 17.25 -14.88 -4.00
CA GLY A 227 18.28 -14.02 -3.41
C GLY A 227 17.81 -13.27 -2.16
N ASN A 228 18.13 -11.98 -2.10
CA ASN A 228 17.82 -11.10 -0.97
C ASN A 228 16.66 -10.12 -1.25
N GLU A 229 15.78 -10.40 -2.22
CA GLU A 229 14.73 -9.46 -2.62
C GLU A 229 13.75 -9.12 -1.49
N ARG A 230 13.59 -10.00 -0.50
CA ARG A 230 12.72 -9.80 0.68
C ARG A 230 13.42 -9.11 1.86
N ALA A 231 14.66 -8.62 1.70
CA ALA A 231 15.43 -8.03 2.79
C ALA A 231 14.70 -6.86 3.48
N ARG A 232 14.03 -5.97 2.72
CA ARG A 232 13.27 -4.84 3.27
C ARG A 232 12.06 -5.29 4.11
N PHE A 233 11.35 -6.32 3.66
CA PHE A 233 10.22 -6.88 4.40
C PHE A 233 10.71 -7.53 5.69
N ARG A 234 11.74 -8.38 5.59
CA ARG A 234 12.37 -9.04 6.75
C ARG A 234 12.90 -8.03 7.78
N SER A 235 13.55 -6.95 7.34
CA SER A 235 14.08 -5.95 8.26
C SER A 235 12.96 -5.21 9.00
N LEU A 236 11.87 -4.89 8.30
CA LEU A 236 10.68 -4.28 8.91
C LEU A 236 9.96 -5.25 9.86
N GLU A 237 9.80 -6.50 9.47
CA GLU A 237 9.24 -7.58 10.30
C GLU A 237 10.01 -7.69 11.62
N LEU A 238 11.34 -7.80 11.57
CA LEU A 238 12.18 -7.81 12.77
C LEU A 238 12.05 -6.52 13.59
N ALA A 239 12.00 -5.36 12.95
CA ALA A 239 11.82 -4.08 13.66
C ALA A 239 10.48 -3.99 14.39
N ILE A 240 9.42 -4.60 13.86
CA ILE A 240 8.10 -4.64 14.48
C ILE A 240 8.07 -5.69 15.61
N VAL A 241 8.51 -6.91 15.33
CA VAL A 241 8.60 -7.98 16.34
C VAL A 241 9.44 -7.55 17.53
N ASN A 242 10.53 -6.81 17.29
CA ASN A 242 11.41 -6.35 18.34
C ASN A 242 10.81 -5.30 19.28
N ARG A 243 9.60 -4.79 18.99
CA ARG A 243 8.86 -3.94 19.94
C ARG A 243 8.20 -4.75 21.05
N ASP A 244 7.99 -6.04 20.84
CA ASP A 244 7.48 -6.95 21.86
C ASP A 244 8.66 -7.54 22.65
N THR A 245 8.89 -7.01 23.85
CA THR A 245 10.02 -7.44 24.69
C THR A 245 9.95 -8.93 25.03
N PHE A 246 8.75 -9.50 25.16
CA PHE A 246 8.59 -10.93 25.46
C PHE A 246 9.10 -11.85 24.35
N VAL A 247 8.96 -11.42 23.09
CA VAL A 247 9.45 -12.18 21.93
C VAL A 247 10.98 -12.10 21.85
N VAL A 248 11.54 -10.92 22.05
CA VAL A 248 12.99 -10.67 21.94
C VAL A 248 13.77 -11.27 23.11
N ASP A 249 13.39 -10.91 24.34
CA ASP A 249 14.10 -11.28 25.54
C ASP A 249 13.15 -11.42 26.74
N ARG A 250 12.90 -12.66 27.12
CA ARG A 250 12.13 -13.06 28.31
C ARG A 250 13.03 -13.75 29.34
N SER A 251 14.32 -13.44 29.29
CA SER A 251 15.34 -13.98 30.20
C SER A 251 15.23 -13.34 31.58
N TRP A 252 15.67 -14.07 32.60
CA TRP A 252 15.81 -13.55 33.96
C TRP A 252 16.98 -14.26 34.63
N THR A 253 17.62 -13.60 35.60
CA THR A 253 18.75 -14.18 36.34
C THR A 253 18.64 -13.78 37.80
N SER A 254 19.06 -14.65 38.69
CA SER A 254 19.24 -14.36 40.12
C SER A 254 20.51 -15.03 40.59
N GLN A 255 21.38 -14.28 41.27
CA GLN A 255 22.68 -14.76 41.70
C GLN A 255 22.96 -14.33 43.13
N SER A 256 23.82 -15.10 43.83
CA SER A 256 24.30 -14.72 45.15
C SER A 256 24.98 -13.35 45.13
N PRO A 257 24.78 -12.51 46.16
CA PRO A 257 25.38 -11.18 46.22
C PRO A 257 26.87 -11.19 46.65
N TRP A 258 27.41 -12.34 47.04
CA TRP A 258 28.78 -12.50 47.52
C TRP A 258 29.67 -13.30 46.57
N PRO A 259 31.01 -13.12 46.63
CA PRO A 259 31.94 -13.91 45.83
C PRO A 259 32.05 -15.36 46.31
N CYS A 260 32.35 -16.26 45.37
CA CYS A 260 32.51 -17.70 45.61
C CYS A 260 33.87 -18.02 46.25
N ILE A 261 34.06 -17.67 47.53
CA ILE A 261 35.32 -17.92 48.28
C ILE A 261 35.03 -18.70 49.57
N LEU A 262 34.19 -18.15 50.45
CA LEU A 262 33.90 -18.75 51.76
C LEU A 262 32.55 -19.48 51.80
N LEU A 263 31.56 -18.98 51.05
CA LEU A 263 30.21 -19.53 51.00
C LEU A 263 29.89 -20.07 49.60
N PRO A 264 29.05 -21.11 49.49
CA PRO A 264 28.48 -21.51 48.21
C PRO A 264 27.79 -20.33 47.53
N VAL A 265 27.92 -20.24 46.20
CA VAL A 265 27.13 -19.30 45.39
C VAL A 265 26.16 -20.07 44.51
N GLY A 266 24.94 -19.57 44.44
CA GLY A 266 23.88 -20.03 43.55
C GLY A 266 23.71 -19.05 42.39
N ARG A 267 23.32 -19.57 41.24
CA ARG A 267 22.87 -18.78 40.10
C ARG A 267 21.70 -19.50 39.43
N ALA A 268 20.52 -18.91 39.57
CA ALA A 268 19.34 -19.25 38.79
C ALA A 268 19.36 -18.40 37.51
N ASN A 269 19.29 -19.02 36.34
CA ASN A 269 19.39 -18.31 35.08
C ASN A 269 18.40 -18.92 34.09
N HIS A 270 17.56 -18.08 33.50
CA HIS A 270 16.68 -18.41 32.40
C HIS A 270 17.07 -17.57 31.18
N THR A 271 17.33 -18.24 30.07
CA THR A 271 17.50 -17.61 28.77
C THR A 271 16.32 -17.95 27.88
N GLY A 272 15.63 -16.94 27.37
CA GLY A 272 14.48 -17.11 26.50
C GLY A 272 14.43 -16.03 25.42
N SER A 273 14.51 -16.44 24.15
CA SER A 273 14.44 -15.52 23.01
C SER A 273 13.79 -16.19 21.81
N THR A 274 13.38 -15.39 20.82
CA THR A 274 12.79 -15.87 19.58
C THR A 274 13.39 -15.15 18.40
N THR A 275 13.90 -15.93 17.43
CA THR A 275 14.69 -15.42 16.32
C THR A 275 14.18 -15.94 14.98
N LEU A 276 14.21 -15.06 13.98
CA LEU A 276 13.99 -15.41 12.58
C LEU A 276 15.31 -15.86 11.95
N ASN A 277 15.42 -17.15 11.65
CA ASN A 277 16.60 -17.73 11.01
C ASN A 277 16.48 -17.57 9.49
N GLY A 278 17.27 -16.66 8.94
CA GLY A 278 17.23 -16.31 7.52
C GLY A 278 15.86 -15.75 7.14
N TYR A 279 15.16 -16.46 6.25
CA TYR A 279 13.81 -16.11 5.78
C TYR A 279 12.81 -17.26 5.92
N THR A 280 13.18 -18.34 6.60
CA THR A 280 12.50 -19.65 6.44
C THR A 280 11.98 -20.24 7.74
N SER A 281 12.47 -19.78 8.89
CA SER A 281 12.01 -20.33 10.16
C SER A 281 12.08 -19.37 11.33
N TRP A 282 11.03 -19.37 12.12
CA TRP A 282 11.00 -18.78 13.46
C TRP A 282 11.38 -19.86 14.48
N ARG A 283 12.29 -19.54 15.40
CA ARG A 283 12.71 -20.47 16.47
C ARG A 283 12.68 -19.75 17.81
N ALA A 284 12.01 -20.37 18.77
CA ALA A 284 12.03 -19.99 20.17
C ALA A 284 12.72 -21.08 20.99
N ASN A 285 13.59 -20.68 21.91
CA ASN A 285 14.22 -21.58 22.87
C ASN A 285 14.18 -20.92 24.25
N ASP A 286 13.72 -21.67 25.25
CA ASP A 286 13.69 -21.30 26.65
C ASP A 286 14.47 -22.36 27.44
N ASN A 287 15.42 -21.93 28.26
CA ASN A 287 16.22 -22.82 29.08
C ASN A 287 16.48 -22.17 30.42
N ALA A 288 16.06 -22.83 31.51
CA ALA A 288 16.35 -22.40 32.86
C ALA A 288 17.20 -23.43 33.60
N THR A 289 18.23 -22.94 34.26
CA THR A 289 19.14 -23.74 35.07
C THR A 289 19.37 -23.09 36.43
N PHE A 290 19.62 -23.91 37.44
CA PHE A 290 20.10 -23.47 38.74
C PHE A 290 21.47 -24.11 38.97
N THR A 291 22.51 -23.30 39.09
CA THR A 291 23.88 -23.79 39.30
C THR A 291 24.36 -23.40 40.68
N ILE A 292 25.09 -24.31 41.33
CA ILE A 292 25.77 -24.04 42.59
C ILE A 292 27.26 -24.20 42.34
N ARG A 293 28.03 -23.19 42.76
CA ARG A 293 29.48 -23.23 42.73
C ARG A 293 30.02 -23.13 44.15
N THR A 294 31.02 -23.93 44.44
CA THR A 294 31.71 -23.92 45.73
C THR A 294 33.20 -23.73 45.50
N TRP A 295 33.86 -23.10 46.46
CA TRP A 295 35.31 -23.00 46.44
C TRP A 295 35.92 -24.36 46.79
N LYS A 296 36.70 -24.93 45.87
CA LYS A 296 37.44 -26.17 46.12
C LYS A 296 38.90 -25.85 46.36
N TRP A 297 39.38 -26.23 47.54
CA TRP A 297 40.81 -26.17 47.89
C TRP A 297 41.56 -27.37 47.29
N SER A 298 42.68 -27.10 46.62
CA SER A 298 43.60 -28.10 46.09
C SER A 298 45.00 -27.49 45.99
N LEU A 299 46.04 -28.30 46.25
CA LEU A 299 47.46 -27.89 46.29
C LEU A 299 47.93 -27.15 45.01
N PHE A 300 47.34 -27.44 43.85
CA PHE A 300 47.76 -26.85 42.57
C PHE A 300 46.62 -26.22 41.75
N ASN A 301 45.36 -26.35 42.19
CA ASN A 301 44.20 -25.88 41.40
C ASN A 301 43.00 -25.54 42.31
N SER A 302 43.21 -24.56 43.19
CA SER A 302 42.16 -23.97 44.01
C SER A 302 41.32 -22.99 43.20
N GLY A 303 40.00 -23.06 43.33
CA GLY A 303 39.11 -22.14 42.63
C GLY A 303 37.64 -22.48 42.77
N CYS A 304 36.80 -21.56 42.30
CA CYS A 304 35.35 -21.69 42.33
C CYS A 304 34.87 -22.65 41.22
N LYS A 305 34.46 -23.86 41.61
CA LYS A 305 34.04 -24.93 40.68
C LYS A 305 32.53 -25.19 40.78
N GLN A 306 31.88 -25.39 39.63
CA GLN A 306 30.48 -25.82 39.61
C GLN A 306 30.37 -27.20 40.28
N THR A 307 29.54 -27.30 41.29
CA THR A 307 29.37 -28.49 42.13
C THR A 307 28.03 -29.16 41.86
N PHE A 308 26.98 -28.36 41.65
CA PHE A 308 25.65 -28.86 41.26
C PHE A 308 25.09 -28.03 40.11
N SER A 309 24.28 -28.68 39.28
CA SER A 309 23.53 -28.04 38.21
C SER A 309 22.18 -28.74 38.09
N TYR A 310 21.12 -27.98 38.29
CA TYR A 310 19.74 -28.44 38.15
C TYR A 310 19.16 -27.81 36.90
N THR A 311 18.65 -28.64 35.99
CA THR A 311 17.86 -28.14 34.87
C THR A 311 16.45 -27.87 35.39
N LEU A 312 16.11 -26.59 35.56
CA LEU A 312 14.80 -26.18 36.01
C LEU A 312 13.78 -26.50 34.92
N GLY A 313 14.00 -26.09 33.67
CA GLY A 313 13.13 -26.50 32.57
C GLY A 313 13.66 -26.10 31.21
N THR A 314 13.20 -26.79 30.17
CA THR A 314 13.49 -26.45 28.78
C THR A 314 12.20 -26.36 27.96
N GLY A 315 12.22 -25.44 27.01
CA GLY A 315 11.18 -25.21 26.02
C GLY A 315 11.85 -24.93 24.69
N SER A 316 11.31 -25.52 23.62
CA SER A 316 11.73 -25.17 22.26
C SER A 316 10.53 -25.29 21.37
N GLN A 317 10.35 -24.35 20.45
CA GLN A 317 9.37 -24.43 19.39
C GLN A 317 9.93 -23.83 18.11
N ILE A 318 9.55 -24.41 16.97
CA ILE A 318 9.96 -23.95 15.65
C ILE A 318 8.71 -23.83 14.77
N ALA A 319 8.67 -22.75 13.98
CA ALA A 319 7.79 -22.66 12.82
C ALA A 319 8.65 -22.67 11.54
N ALA A 320 8.46 -23.67 10.68
CA ALA A 320 9.24 -23.85 9.45
C ALA A 320 8.47 -24.68 8.40
N THR A 321 9.03 -24.77 7.19
CA THR A 321 8.44 -25.54 6.07
C THR A 321 8.53 -27.07 6.25
N SER A 322 9.52 -27.59 6.99
CA SER A 322 9.79 -29.03 7.10
C SER A 322 9.08 -29.71 8.29
N SER A 323 8.63 -30.95 8.05
CA SER A 323 7.66 -31.68 8.87
C SER A 323 8.28 -32.64 9.89
N SER A 324 8.15 -32.29 11.17
CA SER A 324 7.61 -33.14 12.25
C SER A 324 7.64 -32.29 13.54
N GLY A 325 6.51 -32.19 14.25
CA GLY A 325 6.40 -31.44 15.52
C GLY A 325 6.39 -29.90 15.46
N ASN A 326 6.70 -29.31 14.30
CA ASN A 326 6.81 -27.85 14.09
C ASN A 326 5.51 -27.23 13.56
N TYR A 327 5.31 -25.93 13.84
CA TYR A 327 4.25 -25.16 13.18
C TYR A 327 4.58 -24.95 11.71
N LYS A 328 3.58 -25.12 10.82
CA LYS A 328 3.78 -24.94 9.38
C LYS A 328 3.95 -23.46 9.08
N TYR A 329 5.10 -23.09 8.54
CA TYR A 329 5.43 -21.71 8.19
C TYR A 329 6.15 -21.70 6.86
N SER A 330 5.64 -20.95 5.88
CA SER A 330 6.19 -20.91 4.52
C SER A 330 7.42 -20.00 4.36
N GLY A 331 7.84 -19.31 5.42
CA GLY A 331 8.85 -18.26 5.33
C GLY A 331 8.26 -16.87 5.12
N VAL A 332 9.13 -15.87 5.13
CA VAL A 332 8.80 -14.47 4.85
C VAL A 332 8.09 -14.40 3.48
N PRO A 333 6.97 -13.70 3.31
CA PRO A 333 6.22 -13.75 2.06
C PRO A 333 6.97 -13.07 0.90
N SER A 334 6.73 -13.55 -0.32
CA SER A 334 6.88 -12.69 -1.49
C SER A 334 5.79 -11.61 -1.47
N TYR A 335 6.11 -10.42 -1.95
CA TYR A 335 5.21 -9.26 -1.85
C TYR A 335 5.50 -8.26 -2.97
N PHE A 336 4.57 -7.37 -3.27
CA PHE A 336 4.83 -6.24 -4.16
C PHE A 336 5.39 -5.04 -3.40
N ASP A 337 6.41 -4.43 -3.97
CA ASP A 337 7.06 -3.22 -3.47
C ASP A 337 7.32 -2.26 -4.63
N LEU A 338 7.77 -1.03 -4.32
CA LEU A 338 8.32 -0.14 -5.32
C LEU A 338 9.49 -0.82 -6.05
N SER A 339 9.62 -0.57 -7.35
CA SER A 339 10.71 -1.10 -8.16
C SER A 339 12.07 -0.59 -7.69
N ASP A 340 13.15 -1.25 -8.09
CA ASP A 340 14.51 -0.83 -7.72
C ASP A 340 14.84 0.58 -8.25
N ASN A 341 14.19 1.02 -9.33
CA ASN A 341 14.31 2.38 -9.83
C ASN A 341 13.48 3.38 -9.02
N ALA A 342 12.23 3.03 -8.67
CA ALA A 342 11.38 3.86 -7.82
C ALA A 342 11.96 4.04 -6.41
N LEU A 343 12.56 2.99 -5.82
CA LEU A 343 13.20 3.07 -4.51
C LEU A 343 14.46 3.96 -4.46
N LYS A 344 15.03 4.32 -5.62
CA LYS A 344 16.15 5.28 -5.65
C LYS A 344 15.69 6.71 -5.41
N TYR A 345 14.41 7.01 -5.56
CA TYR A 345 13.86 8.35 -5.31
C TYR A 345 13.82 8.64 -3.80
N GLY A 346 14.22 9.85 -3.43
CA GLY A 346 14.23 10.30 -2.05
C GLY A 346 15.36 11.28 -1.74
N PRO A 347 15.33 11.91 -0.55
CA PRO A 347 16.18 13.06 -0.21
C PRO A 347 17.68 12.75 -0.19
N SER A 348 18.04 11.47 -0.07
CA SER A 348 19.43 11.00 -0.11
C SER A 348 19.98 10.78 -1.52
N ASN A 349 19.16 10.91 -2.58
CA ASN A 349 19.64 10.72 -3.95
C ASN A 349 20.51 11.91 -4.41
N PRO A 350 21.68 11.67 -5.04
CA PRO A 350 22.52 12.76 -5.54
C PRO A 350 21.91 13.52 -6.71
N SER A 351 21.09 12.86 -7.54
CA SER A 351 20.42 13.49 -8.69
C SER A 351 19.27 14.36 -8.23
N ALA A 352 19.29 15.65 -8.59
CA ALA A 352 18.21 16.58 -8.28
C ALA A 352 16.84 16.10 -8.77
N ALA A 353 16.78 15.44 -9.94
CA ALA A 353 15.55 14.90 -10.51
C ALA A 353 14.94 13.73 -9.70
N LYS A 354 15.70 13.13 -8.77
CA LYS A 354 15.26 11.99 -7.95
C LYS A 354 15.28 12.28 -6.45
N LYS A 355 15.36 13.56 -6.06
CA LYS A 355 15.32 13.96 -4.65
C LYS A 355 13.94 13.87 -4.01
N ASP A 356 12.90 14.04 -4.82
CA ASP A 356 11.52 13.91 -4.39
C ASP A 356 11.02 12.47 -4.51
N ASP A 357 9.88 12.19 -3.89
CA ASP A 357 9.22 10.89 -3.99
C ASP A 357 8.86 10.56 -5.46
N PRO A 358 8.90 9.27 -5.85
CA PRO A 358 8.60 8.86 -7.21
C PRO A 358 7.12 9.13 -7.54
N LYS A 359 6.89 9.68 -8.73
CA LYS A 359 5.57 10.04 -9.25
C LYS A 359 5.23 9.24 -10.50
N LEU A 360 4.00 8.78 -10.59
CA LEU A 360 3.53 8.00 -11.74
C LEU A 360 2.62 8.88 -12.58
N GLN A 361 3.04 9.19 -13.80
CA GLN A 361 2.22 9.94 -14.76
C GLN A 361 1.55 9.01 -15.75
N PHE A 362 0.31 9.32 -16.09
CA PHE A 362 -0.48 8.61 -17.09
C PHE A 362 -1.23 9.62 -17.97
N ALA A 363 -0.91 9.62 -19.25
CA ALA A 363 -1.44 10.57 -20.22
C ALA A 363 -2.25 9.83 -21.30
N ILE A 364 -3.43 10.35 -21.61
CA ILE A 364 -4.37 9.73 -22.54
C ILE A 364 -4.90 10.75 -23.55
N ARG A 365 -5.20 10.29 -24.77
CA ARG A 365 -5.84 11.07 -25.81
C ARG A 365 -7.26 10.54 -26.04
N LEU A 366 -8.20 11.48 -26.11
CA LEU A 366 -9.58 11.21 -26.50
C LEU A 366 -9.82 11.87 -27.85
N THR A 367 -10.58 11.21 -28.72
CA THR A 367 -10.92 11.72 -30.04
C THR A 367 -12.43 11.69 -30.30
N ARG A 368 -12.86 12.69 -31.05
CA ARG A 368 -14.26 12.93 -31.41
C ARG A 368 -14.34 13.25 -32.89
N ASP A 369 -15.04 12.40 -33.63
CA ASP A 369 -15.22 12.56 -35.07
C ASP A 369 -15.96 13.86 -35.41
N LYS A 370 -15.52 14.58 -36.45
CA LYS A 370 -16.18 15.80 -36.96
C LYS A 370 -17.65 15.57 -37.25
N ALA A 371 -18.01 14.42 -37.81
CA ALA A 371 -19.38 14.04 -38.11
C ALA A 371 -20.24 13.88 -36.85
N GLN A 372 -19.66 13.67 -35.66
CA GLN A 372 -20.40 13.55 -34.39
C GLN A 372 -20.63 14.91 -33.70
N GLN A 373 -19.99 15.98 -34.14
CA GLN A 373 -20.08 17.29 -33.48
C GLN A 373 -21.43 17.98 -33.80
N LYS A 374 -21.90 18.85 -32.90
CA LYS A 374 -23.16 19.61 -33.08
C LYS A 374 -23.01 20.84 -33.99
N THR A 375 -21.97 20.88 -34.82
CA THR A 375 -21.78 21.91 -35.85
C THR A 375 -22.61 21.59 -37.09
N SER A 376 -22.75 22.56 -37.99
CA SER A 376 -23.42 22.39 -39.28
C SER A 376 -22.77 21.35 -40.20
N GLU A 377 -21.48 21.07 -40.01
CA GLU A 377 -20.74 20.03 -40.75
C GLU A 377 -20.90 18.64 -40.12
N GLY A 378 -21.49 18.54 -38.92
CA GLY A 378 -21.71 17.29 -38.19
C GLY A 378 -23.19 16.91 -38.09
N ARG A 379 -23.67 16.67 -36.87
CA ARG A 379 -25.04 16.20 -36.56
C ARG A 379 -26.05 17.30 -36.31
N SER A 380 -25.67 18.58 -36.44
CA SER A 380 -26.65 19.67 -36.27
C SER A 380 -27.80 19.54 -37.27
N GLN A 381 -29.01 19.88 -36.82
CA GLN A 381 -30.17 20.05 -37.70
C GLN A 381 -30.02 21.29 -38.61
N ILE A 382 -29.18 22.25 -38.21
CA ILE A 382 -28.94 23.48 -38.96
C ILE A 382 -27.83 23.23 -39.99
N LYS A 383 -28.21 22.90 -41.23
CA LYS A 383 -27.31 22.62 -42.36
C LYS A 383 -27.55 23.58 -43.53
N PRO A 384 -26.97 24.79 -43.53
CA PRO A 384 -27.08 25.67 -44.68
C PRO A 384 -26.35 25.09 -45.89
N SER A 385 -26.93 25.33 -47.07
CA SER A 385 -26.43 24.85 -48.35
C SER A 385 -26.14 26.03 -49.29
N GLY A 386 -25.44 25.76 -50.39
CA GLY A 386 -25.11 26.77 -51.40
C GLY A 386 -24.26 27.90 -50.84
N ARG A 387 -24.63 29.16 -51.15
CA ARG A 387 -23.86 30.36 -50.77
C ARG A 387 -23.84 30.68 -49.26
N LEU A 388 -24.60 29.94 -48.45
CA LEU A 388 -24.67 30.11 -46.99
C LEU A 388 -23.79 29.11 -46.22
N ALA A 389 -23.18 28.14 -46.91
CA ALA A 389 -22.22 27.21 -46.32
C ALA A 389 -20.82 27.86 -46.15
N VAL A 390 -20.75 28.91 -45.32
CA VAL A 390 -19.55 29.75 -45.16
C VAL A 390 -18.62 29.23 -44.05
N TYR A 391 -19.06 28.26 -43.24
CA TYR A 391 -18.28 27.70 -42.14
C TYR A 391 -17.55 26.41 -42.55
N ASN A 392 -16.24 26.36 -42.31
CA ASN A 392 -15.41 25.16 -42.41
C ASN A 392 -14.50 25.06 -41.19
N SER A 393 -14.59 23.96 -40.45
CA SER A 393 -13.86 23.77 -39.19
C SER A 393 -12.38 23.41 -39.33
N ASN A 394 -11.86 23.14 -40.54
CA ASN A 394 -10.45 22.78 -40.83
C ASN A 394 -9.78 21.89 -39.76
N GLN A 395 -10.46 20.86 -39.29
CA GLN A 395 -9.93 19.97 -38.25
C GLN A 395 -8.95 18.96 -38.86
N ALA A 396 -7.75 18.88 -38.28
CA ALA A 396 -6.76 17.89 -38.67
C ALA A 396 -7.33 16.46 -38.52
N GLY A 397 -7.21 15.67 -39.59
CA GLY A 397 -7.72 14.30 -39.63
C GLY A 397 -9.23 14.16 -39.47
N ASN A 398 -10.02 15.23 -39.67
CA ASN A 398 -11.48 15.25 -39.40
C ASN A 398 -11.86 14.84 -37.96
N VAL A 399 -10.98 15.08 -37.00
CA VAL A 399 -11.22 14.75 -35.58
C VAL A 399 -10.86 15.92 -34.68
N MET A 400 -11.65 16.10 -33.62
CA MET A 400 -11.27 16.91 -32.47
C MET A 400 -10.63 15.99 -31.43
N ALA A 401 -9.48 16.39 -30.89
CA ALA A 401 -8.78 15.63 -29.86
C ALA A 401 -8.62 16.46 -28.60
N ALA A 402 -8.67 15.79 -27.45
CA ALA A 402 -8.23 16.34 -26.17
C ALA A 402 -7.24 15.38 -25.51
N VAL A 403 -6.34 15.95 -24.74
CA VAL A 403 -5.28 15.22 -24.04
C VAL A 403 -5.29 15.66 -22.60
N SER A 404 -5.17 14.70 -21.69
CA SER A 404 -5.03 14.98 -20.27
C SER A 404 -4.04 14.02 -19.63
N THR A 405 -3.36 14.53 -18.60
CA THR A 405 -2.35 13.81 -17.84
C THR A 405 -2.73 13.80 -16.36
N SER A 406 -2.79 12.59 -15.80
CA SER A 406 -2.90 12.38 -14.36
C SER A 406 -1.54 12.07 -13.77
N GLU A 407 -1.32 12.47 -12.53
CA GLU A 407 -0.14 12.13 -11.75
C GLU A 407 -0.56 11.52 -10.41
N VAL A 408 0.01 10.36 -10.11
CA VAL A 408 -0.12 9.68 -8.83
C VAL A 408 1.12 9.95 -7.99
N PHE A 409 0.92 10.43 -6.78
CA PHE A 409 1.98 10.88 -5.88
C PHE A 409 1.74 10.36 -4.47
N PHE A 410 2.81 10.31 -3.67
CA PHE A 410 2.73 9.91 -2.26
C PHE A 410 2.69 11.13 -1.36
N ASP A 411 1.63 11.25 -0.56
CA ASP A 411 1.49 12.37 0.38
C ASP A 411 0.69 12.01 1.64
N ARG A 412 1.29 12.29 2.79
CA ARG A 412 0.75 12.10 4.12
C ARG A 412 0.31 13.44 4.78
N SER A 413 -0.11 14.41 3.99
CA SER A 413 -0.54 15.74 4.46
C SER A 413 -1.66 15.71 5.51
N HIS A 414 -2.62 14.79 5.38
CA HIS A 414 -3.78 14.69 6.28
C HIS A 414 -3.48 14.05 7.64
N ALA A 415 -2.31 13.43 7.82
CA ALA A 415 -1.95 12.73 9.04
C ALA A 415 -0.45 12.86 9.33
N PRO A 416 0.06 14.09 9.57
CA PRO A 416 1.49 14.33 9.76
C PRO A 416 2.05 13.49 10.90
N ARG A 417 3.32 13.12 10.79
CA ARG A 417 3.97 12.30 11.82
C ARG A 417 4.19 13.13 13.08
N ALA A 418 3.97 12.51 14.24
CA ALA A 418 4.24 13.12 15.53
C ALA A 418 5.72 13.47 15.75
N ASP A 419 6.64 12.78 15.07
CA ASP A 419 8.09 13.01 15.14
C ASP A 419 8.58 14.12 14.19
N GLY A 420 7.69 14.78 13.45
CA GLY A 420 8.03 15.84 12.49
C GLY A 420 8.84 15.36 11.28
N ARG A 421 9.09 14.05 11.14
CA ARG A 421 9.82 13.49 10.00
C ARG A 421 8.90 13.34 8.79
N ARG A 422 9.46 13.41 7.58
CA ARG A 422 8.75 13.09 6.34
C ARG A 422 8.63 11.58 6.17
N GLU A 423 7.44 11.10 5.86
CA GLU A 423 7.23 9.72 5.40
C GLU A 423 7.64 9.62 3.94
N LEU A 424 8.51 8.66 3.60
CA LEU A 424 8.91 8.42 2.22
C LEU A 424 7.93 7.49 1.52
N ALA A 425 7.84 7.63 0.20
CA ALA A 425 7.01 6.76 -0.61
C ALA A 425 7.35 5.28 -0.39
N SER A 426 6.32 4.50 -0.12
CA SER A 426 6.45 3.06 0.11
C SER A 426 5.14 2.34 -0.19
N LEU A 427 5.22 1.02 -0.33
CA LEU A 427 4.06 0.14 -0.29
C LEU A 427 3.89 -0.47 1.11
N PHE A 428 4.16 0.29 2.17
CA PHE A 428 3.78 -0.08 3.54
C PHE A 428 2.88 0.97 4.17
N ASN A 429 2.68 2.11 3.51
CA ASN A 429 1.80 3.19 3.96
C ASN A 429 0.85 3.57 2.81
N PRO A 430 -0.48 3.61 3.04
CA PRO A 430 -1.48 3.76 1.99
C PRO A 430 -1.79 5.25 1.72
N TYR A 431 -0.77 6.02 1.32
CA TYR A 431 -0.86 7.47 1.13
C TYR A 431 -0.69 7.89 -0.34
N TRP A 432 -0.96 7.00 -1.28
CA TRP A 432 -0.95 7.33 -2.70
C TRP A 432 -2.24 8.05 -3.08
N GLN A 433 -2.08 9.23 -3.70
CA GLN A 433 -3.15 10.11 -4.13
C GLN A 433 -2.97 10.47 -5.62
N VAL A 434 -3.99 11.09 -6.21
CA VAL A 434 -3.98 11.46 -7.63
C VAL A 434 -4.44 12.90 -7.82
N HIS A 435 -3.83 13.58 -8.77
CA HIS A 435 -4.26 14.88 -9.29
C HIS A 435 -4.03 14.97 -10.80
N LEU A 436 -4.61 16.00 -11.42
CA LEU A 436 -4.32 16.34 -12.81
C LEU A 436 -3.12 17.27 -12.87
N VAL A 437 -2.28 17.09 -13.89
CA VAL A 437 -1.10 17.93 -14.14
C VAL A 437 -1.12 18.47 -15.57
N PRO A 438 -0.44 19.59 -15.85
CA PRO A 438 -0.29 20.07 -17.21
C PRO A 438 0.34 19.00 -18.11
N ASN A 439 -0.12 18.93 -19.37
CA ASN A 439 0.48 18.05 -20.36
C ASN A 439 1.90 18.53 -20.69
N SER A 440 2.85 17.59 -20.77
CA SER A 440 4.22 17.91 -21.19
C SER A 440 4.30 18.22 -22.69
N ASP A 441 5.37 18.88 -23.11
CA ASP A 441 5.63 19.15 -24.54
C ASP A 441 5.71 17.84 -25.34
N ALA A 442 6.29 16.79 -24.77
CA ALA A 442 6.38 15.48 -25.41
C ALA A 442 5.00 14.83 -25.60
N VAL A 443 4.14 14.89 -24.57
CA VAL A 443 2.76 14.39 -24.64
C VAL A 443 1.96 15.17 -25.69
N THR A 444 2.12 16.49 -25.72
CA THR A 444 1.44 17.36 -26.69
C THR A 444 1.91 17.09 -28.11
N ALA A 445 3.22 16.96 -28.34
CA ALA A 445 3.80 16.63 -29.64
C ALA A 445 3.34 15.25 -30.14
N ALA A 446 3.30 14.24 -29.27
CA ALA A 446 2.81 12.91 -29.60
C ALA A 446 1.32 12.92 -30.00
N ALA A 447 0.49 13.68 -29.28
CA ALA A 447 -0.92 13.82 -29.61
C ALA A 447 -1.14 14.51 -30.97
N ILE A 448 -0.38 15.57 -31.26
CA ILE A 448 -0.41 16.27 -32.56
C ILE A 448 0.02 15.32 -33.68
N ALA A 449 1.10 14.56 -33.49
CA ALA A 449 1.57 13.59 -34.48
C ALA A 449 0.51 12.53 -34.81
N LEU A 450 -0.22 12.03 -33.80
CA LEU A 450 -1.31 11.07 -33.99
C LEU A 450 -2.57 11.67 -34.64
N GLN A 451 -2.72 13.00 -34.65
CA GLN A 451 -3.85 13.68 -35.29
C GLN A 451 -3.59 13.95 -36.79
N GLY A 452 -2.32 13.86 -37.20
CA GLY A 452 -1.85 14.17 -38.56
C GLY A 452 -1.65 15.68 -38.79
N ALA A 453 -0.93 16.02 -39.86
CA ALA A 453 -0.89 17.41 -40.31
C ALA A 453 -2.30 17.82 -40.76
N GLY A 454 -2.79 18.97 -40.27
CA GLY A 454 -3.97 19.60 -40.85
C GLY A 454 -3.71 19.95 -42.33
N PRO A 455 -4.77 20.08 -43.15
CA PRO A 455 -4.63 20.54 -44.52
C PRO A 455 -3.98 21.93 -44.62
#